data_AF-A0A1Y2E0J0-F1
#
_entry.id   AF-A0A1Y2E0J0-F1
#
_cell.length_a   1.000
_cell.length_b   1.000
_cell.length_c   1.000
_cell.angle_alpha   90.00
_cell.angle_beta   90.00
_cell.angle_gamma   90.00
#
_symmetry.space_group_name_H-M   'P 1'
#
loop_
_entity.id
_entity.type
_entity.pdbx_description
1 polymer ?
#
loop_
_entity_poly.entity_id
_entity_poly.type
_entity_poly.pdbx_seq_one_letter_code
_entity_poly.pdbx_strand_id
1 'polypeptide(L)'
;MSGAEATAVLGVISSVIAIVEGIKKVYDAASSANGLPEAFREVAGRLPIITGILESAEQHIRDGQLDTALYEKTKLLIEKCKERAMILDGIFQKVLPAGDASRWARYIGAVKALGKEGKVETLMKGLLDDLLLLASRNGLETATADQVDQLGKAIEDLSGIEPSIPDSEFRETAFANNNFGTGPMTANNVVGNQKFQANYGTGKQFQAETQTFHMGKDD
;
A
#
# COMPACT_ATOMS: atom_id res chain seq x y z
N MET A 1 14.35 -17.48 25.42
CA MET A 1 14.73 -16.58 24.32
C MET A 1 16.17 -16.14 24.55
N SER A 2 16.99 -16.14 23.50
CA SER A 2 18.36 -15.62 23.56
C SER A 2 18.38 -14.09 23.47
N GLY A 3 19.47 -13.46 23.93
CA GLY A 3 19.63 -12.00 23.80
C GLY A 3 19.62 -11.51 22.34
N ALA A 4 20.08 -12.34 21.40
CA ALA A 4 20.05 -12.03 19.97
C ALA A 4 18.62 -12.02 19.41
N GLU A 5 17.79 -12.99 19.82
CA GLU A 5 16.37 -13.06 19.45
C GLU A 5 15.59 -11.85 19.97
N ALA A 6 15.82 -11.46 21.24
CA ALA A 6 15.21 -10.28 21.83
C ALA A 6 15.59 -9.00 21.06
N THR A 7 16.89 -8.85 20.76
CA THR A 7 17.43 -7.69 20.03
C THR A 7 16.84 -7.58 18.63
N ALA A 8 16.68 -8.71 17.93
CA ALA A 8 16.05 -8.74 16.62
C ALA A 8 14.62 -8.21 16.67
N VAL A 9 13.79 -8.71 17.59
CA VAL A 9 12.38 -8.28 17.71
C VAL A 9 12.29 -6.81 18.09
N LEU A 10 13.08 -6.36 19.07
CA LEU A 10 13.13 -4.95 19.48
C LEU A 10 13.50 -4.03 18.31
N GLY A 11 14.49 -4.42 17.49
CA GLY A 11 14.86 -3.65 16.30
C GLY A 11 13.73 -3.51 15.29
N VAL A 12 12.90 -4.54 15.11
CA VAL A 12 11.72 -4.46 14.23
C VAL A 12 10.66 -3.54 14.85
N ILE A 13 10.36 -3.67 16.15
CA ILE A 13 9.40 -2.80 16.86
C ILE A 13 9.78 -1.33 16.70
N SER A 14 11.02 -0.96 17.01
CA SER A 14 11.46 0.43 16.92
C SER A 14 11.42 0.94 15.47
N SER A 15 11.64 0.06 14.47
CA SER A 15 11.44 0.40 13.06
C SER A 15 9.98 0.69 12.73
N VAL A 16 9.02 -0.07 13.27
CA VAL A 16 7.58 0.18 13.04
C VAL A 16 7.16 1.50 13.68
N ILE A 17 7.60 1.78 14.92
CA ILE A 17 7.35 3.05 15.60
C ILE A 17 7.86 4.22 14.75
N ALA A 18 9.11 4.16 14.28
CA ALA A 18 9.70 5.21 13.45
C ALA A 18 8.91 5.46 12.15
N ILE A 19 8.40 4.40 11.51
CA ILE A 19 7.56 4.51 10.30
C ILE A 19 6.24 5.21 10.66
N VAL A 20 5.57 4.78 11.72
CA VAL A 20 4.27 5.32 12.17
C VAL A 20 4.39 6.81 12.53
N GLU A 21 5.47 7.21 13.21
CA GLU A 21 5.79 8.62 13.45
C GLU A 21 6.07 9.39 12.16
N GLY A 22 6.76 8.77 11.20
CA GLY A 22 7.02 9.33 9.88
C GLY A 22 5.71 9.66 9.14
N ILE A 23 4.79 8.70 9.10
CA ILE A 23 3.44 8.87 8.53
C ILE A 23 2.74 10.06 9.18
N LYS A 24 2.75 10.13 10.52
CA LYS A 24 2.13 11.22 11.26
C LYS A 24 2.73 12.58 10.90
N LYS A 25 4.06 12.68 10.83
CA LYS A 25 4.76 13.92 10.44
C LYS A 25 4.38 14.37 9.03
N VAL A 26 4.29 13.45 8.08
CA VAL A 26 3.88 13.78 6.70
C VAL A 26 2.42 14.22 6.64
N TYR A 27 1.54 13.57 7.40
CA TYR A 27 0.13 13.98 7.50
C TYR A 27 -0.02 15.36 8.12
N ASP A 28 0.64 15.62 9.25
CA ASP A 28 0.57 16.90 9.97
C ASP A 28 1.17 18.06 9.15
N ALA A 29 2.18 17.79 8.31
CA ALA A 29 2.79 18.77 7.43
C ALA A 29 1.94 19.11 6.19
N ALA A 30 0.96 18.28 5.84
CA ALA A 30 0.08 18.55 4.70
C ALA A 30 -0.90 19.69 5.05
N SER A 31 -0.60 20.90 4.55
CA SER A 31 -1.28 22.17 4.84
C SER A 31 -2.77 22.27 4.44
N SER A 32 -3.31 21.26 3.75
CA SER A 32 -4.75 20.94 3.73
C SER A 32 -4.91 19.51 3.24
N ALA A 33 -5.78 18.71 3.86
CA ALA A 33 -6.16 17.38 3.35
C ALA A 33 -7.13 17.45 2.15
N ASN A 34 -7.33 18.64 1.57
CA ASN A 34 -8.26 18.85 0.47
C ASN A 34 -7.96 17.87 -0.68
N GLY A 35 -9.00 17.15 -1.11
CA GLY A 35 -8.92 16.13 -2.14
C GLY A 35 -8.54 14.72 -1.67
N LEU A 36 -8.44 14.48 -0.36
CA LEU A 36 -8.24 13.14 0.21
C LEU A 36 -9.55 12.59 0.78
N PRO A 37 -9.78 11.27 0.69
CA PRO A 37 -10.85 10.62 1.42
C PRO A 37 -10.73 10.81 2.93
N GLU A 38 -11.87 10.81 3.61
CA GLU A 38 -11.97 10.83 5.08
C GLU A 38 -11.12 9.74 5.74
N ALA A 39 -10.98 8.58 5.09
CA ALA A 39 -10.14 7.48 5.53
C ALA A 39 -8.70 7.91 5.89
N PHE A 40 -8.10 8.90 5.22
CA PHE A 40 -6.76 9.38 5.59
C PHE A 40 -6.73 10.03 6.98
N ARG A 41 -7.77 10.80 7.31
CA ARG A 41 -7.92 11.42 8.64
C ARG A 41 -8.16 10.34 9.70
N GLU A 42 -9.02 9.38 9.41
CA GLU A 42 -9.32 8.27 10.31
C GLU A 42 -8.08 7.43 10.61
N VAL A 43 -7.30 7.11 9.57
CA VAL A 43 -6.01 6.42 9.71
C VAL A 43 -5.03 7.23 10.54
N ALA A 44 -4.86 8.53 10.26
CA ALA A 44 -3.95 9.39 11.01
C ALA A 44 -4.32 9.47 12.50
N GLY A 45 -5.62 9.51 12.82
CA GLY A 45 -6.12 9.52 14.19
C GLY A 45 -5.79 8.26 15.01
N ARG A 46 -5.45 7.14 14.36
CA ARG A 46 -5.15 5.85 15.00
C ARG A 46 -3.65 5.55 15.11
N LEU A 47 -2.78 6.37 14.51
CA LEU A 47 -1.33 6.23 14.67
C LEU A 47 -0.85 6.30 16.14
N PRO A 48 -1.44 7.14 17.03
CA PRO A 48 -1.03 7.18 18.43
C PRO A 48 -1.26 5.89 19.21
N ILE A 49 -2.40 5.21 19.01
CA ILE A 49 -2.68 3.95 19.70
C ILE A 49 -1.70 2.85 19.27
N ILE A 50 -1.35 2.79 17.98
CA ILE A 50 -0.35 1.84 17.48
C ILE A 50 1.00 2.06 18.18
N THR A 51 1.43 3.31 18.27
CA THR A 51 2.69 3.67 18.94
C THR A 51 2.69 3.19 20.39
N GLY A 52 1.64 3.48 21.15
CA GLY A 52 1.53 3.08 22.55
C GLY A 52 1.56 1.57 22.76
N ILE A 53 0.91 0.78 21.91
CA ILE A 53 0.95 -0.70 21.99
C ILE A 53 2.35 -1.25 21.70
N LEU A 54 3.01 -0.70 20.67
CA LEU A 54 4.36 -1.11 20.29
C LEU A 54 5.38 -0.76 21.39
N GLU A 55 5.26 0.41 22.02
CA GLU A 55 6.08 0.79 23.18
C GLU A 55 5.86 -0.16 24.38
N SER A 56 4.61 -0.52 24.67
CA SER A 56 4.30 -1.53 25.71
C SER A 56 4.92 -2.89 25.38
N ALA A 57 4.87 -3.31 24.10
CA ALA A 57 5.53 -4.55 23.65
C ALA A 57 7.06 -4.48 23.78
N GLU A 58 7.66 -3.34 23.41
CA GLU A 58 9.09 -3.10 23.53
C GLU A 58 9.55 -3.23 25.00
N GLN A 59 8.81 -2.60 25.91
CA GLN A 59 9.10 -2.64 27.35
C GLN A 59 9.01 -4.06 27.92
N HIS A 60 7.95 -4.80 27.60
CA HIS A 60 7.76 -6.18 28.05
C HIS A 60 8.88 -7.12 27.58
N ILE A 61 9.36 -6.94 26.34
CA ILE A 61 10.49 -7.72 25.82
C ILE A 61 11.79 -7.35 26.53
N ARG A 62 12.03 -6.05 26.80
CA ARG A 62 13.19 -5.59 27.57
C ARG A 62 13.21 -6.11 29.00
N ASP A 63 12.03 -6.26 29.60
CA ASP A 63 11.85 -6.81 30.94
C ASP A 63 12.01 -8.35 30.98
N GLY A 64 12.32 -8.97 29.83
CA GLY A 64 12.58 -10.40 29.72
C GLY A 64 11.32 -11.26 29.76
N GLN A 65 10.14 -10.66 29.53
CA GLN A 65 8.85 -11.34 29.67
C GLN A 65 8.42 -12.10 28.40
N LEU A 66 9.22 -12.08 27.32
CA LEU A 66 8.97 -12.87 26.12
C LEU A 66 9.52 -14.30 26.26
N ASP A 67 8.60 -15.27 26.38
CA ASP A 67 8.92 -16.69 26.37
C ASP A 67 9.40 -17.17 24.99
N THR A 68 10.30 -18.15 24.98
CA THR A 68 10.82 -18.84 23.79
C THR A 68 9.69 -19.44 22.94
N ALA A 69 8.64 -19.97 23.58
CA ALA A 69 7.50 -20.54 22.87
C ALA A 69 6.68 -19.49 22.10
N LEU A 70 6.71 -18.23 22.55
CA LEU A 70 6.01 -17.11 21.93
C LEU A 70 6.87 -16.31 20.95
N TYR A 71 8.20 -16.54 20.93
CA TYR A 71 9.14 -15.76 20.13
C TYR A 71 8.79 -15.78 18.64
N GLU A 72 8.65 -16.95 18.02
CA GLU A 72 8.39 -17.04 16.57
C GLU A 72 7.04 -16.41 16.20
N LYS A 73 6.03 -16.58 17.06
CA LYS A 73 4.72 -15.96 16.85
C LYS A 73 4.80 -14.44 16.95
N THR A 74 5.50 -13.93 17.96
CA THR A 74 5.70 -12.50 18.21
C THR A 74 6.45 -11.86 17.07
N LYS A 75 7.55 -12.48 16.64
CA LYS A 75 8.34 -12.06 15.49
C LYS A 75 7.50 -12.00 14.22
N LEU A 76 6.72 -13.05 13.93
CA LEU A 76 5.84 -13.08 12.76
C LEU A 76 4.81 -11.95 12.78
N LEU A 77 4.19 -11.67 13.93
CA LEU A 77 3.21 -10.58 14.07
C LEU A 77 3.86 -9.21 13.85
N ILE A 78 5.02 -8.97 14.44
CA ILE A 78 5.69 -7.67 14.33
C ILE A 78 6.24 -7.43 12.90
N GLU A 79 6.69 -8.48 12.20
CA GLU A 79 7.07 -8.36 10.78
C GLU A 79 5.85 -8.03 9.90
N LYS A 80 4.68 -8.61 10.18
CA LYS A 80 3.43 -8.21 9.50
C LYS A 80 3.04 -6.77 9.80
N CYS A 81 3.19 -6.32 11.05
CA CYS A 81 3.00 -4.92 11.41
C CYS A 81 3.91 -4.01 10.58
N LYS A 82 5.19 -4.40 10.44
CA LYS A 82 6.17 -3.65 9.66
C LYS A 82 5.82 -3.57 8.19
N GLU A 83 5.46 -4.70 7.56
CA GLU A 83 5.04 -4.73 6.16
C GLU A 83 3.87 -3.78 5.90
N ARG A 84 2.82 -3.86 6.72
CA ARG A 84 1.64 -2.99 6.60
C ARG A 84 1.98 -1.53 6.84
N ALA A 85 2.80 -1.23 7.84
CA ALA A 85 3.25 0.14 8.12
C ALA A 85 4.08 0.71 6.96
N MET A 86 4.96 -0.08 6.35
CA MET A 86 5.76 0.35 5.19
C MET A 86 4.88 0.65 3.97
N ILE A 87 3.86 -0.18 3.70
CA ILE A 87 2.91 0.08 2.60
C ILE A 87 2.12 1.36 2.87
N LEU A 88 1.66 1.54 4.12
CA LEU A 88 0.93 2.73 4.53
C LEU A 88 1.78 4.00 4.38
N ASP A 89 3.04 3.96 4.81
CA ASP A 89 3.99 5.06 4.61
C ASP A 89 4.20 5.34 3.13
N GLY A 90 4.45 4.33 2.30
CA GLY A 90 4.57 4.51 0.86
C GLY A 90 3.38 5.24 0.22
N ILE A 91 2.16 4.96 0.69
CA ILE A 91 0.95 5.67 0.24
C ILE A 91 0.97 7.12 0.71
N PHE A 92 1.22 7.38 1.99
CA PHE A 92 1.24 8.74 2.54
C PHE A 92 2.32 9.60 1.87
N GLN A 93 3.54 9.07 1.72
CA GLN A 93 4.65 9.72 1.03
C GLN A 93 4.37 9.99 -0.44
N LYS A 94 3.58 9.14 -1.12
CA LYS A 94 3.25 9.34 -2.54
C LYS A 94 2.09 10.32 -2.75
N VAL A 95 1.15 10.35 -1.82
CA VAL A 95 -0.10 11.09 -1.96
C VAL A 95 0.03 12.52 -1.43
N LEU A 96 0.68 12.71 -0.27
CA LEU A 96 0.71 13.96 0.47
C LEU A 96 1.69 15.06 -0.01
N PRO A 97 2.78 14.79 -0.75
CA PRO A 97 3.66 15.85 -1.22
C PRO A 97 2.92 16.97 -1.96
N ALA A 98 3.31 18.20 -1.66
CA ALA A 98 2.86 19.38 -2.39
C ALA A 98 3.52 19.38 -3.76
N GLY A 99 2.73 19.11 -4.80
CA GLY A 99 3.17 19.06 -6.18
C GLY A 99 1.98 18.78 -7.07
N ASP A 100 1.84 19.60 -8.10
CA ASP A 100 0.82 19.59 -9.13
C ASP A 100 0.73 18.24 -9.86
N ALA A 101 -0.16 17.43 -9.32
CA ALA A 101 -0.91 16.33 -9.92
C ALA A 101 -2.08 16.09 -8.95
N SER A 102 -3.24 15.64 -9.44
CA SER A 102 -4.37 15.32 -8.56
C SER A 102 -3.93 14.29 -7.49
N ARG A 103 -3.91 14.68 -6.22
CA ARG A 103 -3.61 13.78 -5.08
C ARG A 103 -4.45 12.50 -5.13
N TRP A 104 -5.70 12.67 -5.52
CA TRP A 104 -6.64 11.60 -5.75
C TRP A 104 -6.18 10.64 -6.85
N ALA A 105 -5.68 11.15 -7.99
CA ALA A 105 -5.13 10.30 -9.05
C ALA A 105 -3.88 9.53 -8.60
N ARG A 106 -3.00 10.17 -7.81
CA ARG A 106 -1.83 9.49 -7.21
C ARG A 106 -2.25 8.39 -6.25
N TYR A 107 -3.29 8.65 -5.45
CA TYR A 107 -3.84 7.67 -4.52
C TYR A 107 -4.44 6.48 -5.26
N ILE A 108 -5.34 6.72 -6.23
CA ILE A 108 -5.91 5.65 -7.07
C ILE A 108 -4.80 4.82 -7.71
N GLY A 109 -3.78 5.46 -8.30
CA GLY A 109 -2.66 4.75 -8.92
C GLY A 109 -1.83 3.93 -7.94
N ALA A 110 -1.64 4.41 -6.71
CA ALA A 110 -0.95 3.66 -5.66
C ALA A 110 -1.75 2.42 -5.23
N VAL A 111 -3.05 2.59 -4.98
CA VAL A 111 -3.89 1.48 -4.52
C VAL A 111 -4.15 0.47 -5.63
N LYS A 112 -4.34 0.89 -6.89
CA LYS A 112 -4.49 -0.04 -8.03
C LYS A 112 -3.28 -0.97 -8.18
N ALA A 113 -2.07 -0.47 -7.93
CA ALA A 113 -0.86 -1.30 -7.96
C ALA A 113 -0.79 -2.34 -6.83
N LEU A 114 -1.48 -2.08 -5.71
CA LEU A 114 -1.52 -2.95 -4.52
C LEU A 114 -2.79 -3.82 -4.48
N GLY A 115 -3.77 -3.55 -5.34
CA GLY A 115 -5.11 -4.15 -5.28
C GLY A 115 -5.96 -3.59 -4.14
N LYS A 116 -7.09 -4.25 -3.86
CA LYS A 116 -8.07 -3.78 -2.85
C LYS A 116 -7.51 -3.71 -1.43
N GLU A 117 -6.51 -4.53 -1.13
CA GLU A 117 -5.81 -4.52 0.17
C GLU A 117 -4.91 -3.29 0.34
N GLY A 118 -4.63 -2.53 -0.72
CA GLY A 118 -3.85 -1.31 -0.65
C GLY A 118 -4.60 -0.08 -0.15
N LYS A 119 -5.91 -0.18 0.15
CA LYS A 119 -6.68 0.94 0.70
C LYS A 119 -6.15 1.29 2.09
N VAL A 120 -6.05 2.59 2.41
CA VAL A 120 -5.46 3.04 3.68
C VAL A 120 -6.20 2.50 4.91
N GLU A 121 -7.53 2.41 4.83
CA GLU A 121 -8.38 1.87 5.90
C GLU A 121 -8.20 0.35 6.08
N THR A 122 -8.01 -0.38 4.98
CA THR A 122 -7.77 -1.83 5.02
C THR A 122 -6.39 -2.14 5.61
N LEU A 123 -5.35 -1.40 5.20
CA LEU A 123 -4.01 -1.54 5.74
C LEU A 123 -3.96 -1.22 7.24
N MET A 124 -4.59 -0.11 7.65
CA MET A 124 -4.65 0.29 9.05
C MET A 124 -5.43 -0.72 9.89
N LYS A 125 -6.57 -1.22 9.39
CA LYS A 125 -7.32 -2.28 10.07
C LYS A 125 -6.46 -3.53 10.26
N GLY A 126 -5.79 -3.99 9.21
CA GLY A 126 -4.90 -5.16 9.30
C GLY A 126 -3.75 -4.96 10.30
N LEU A 127 -3.21 -3.75 10.40
CA LEU A 127 -2.19 -3.40 11.39
C LEU A 127 -2.76 -3.44 12.82
N LEU A 128 -3.96 -2.91 13.03
CA LEU A 128 -4.64 -2.99 14.33
C LEU A 128 -5.00 -4.42 14.70
N ASP A 129 -5.42 -5.25 13.74
CA ASP A 129 -5.69 -6.68 13.96
C ASP A 129 -4.42 -7.44 14.39
N ASP A 130 -3.28 -7.20 13.74
CA ASP A 130 -2.00 -7.79 14.15
C ASP A 130 -1.60 -7.35 15.57
N LEU A 131 -1.79 -6.07 15.90
CA LEU A 131 -1.50 -5.53 17.23
C LEU A 131 -2.45 -6.05 18.29
N LEU A 132 -3.73 -6.27 17.96
CA LEU A 132 -4.68 -6.90 18.87
C LEU A 132 -4.26 -8.34 19.19
N LEU A 133 -3.79 -9.10 18.19
CA LEU A 133 -3.24 -10.44 18.40
C LEU A 133 -1.96 -10.42 19.23
N LEU A 134 -1.10 -9.41 19.04
CA LEU A 134 0.11 -9.20 19.82
C LEU A 134 -0.21 -8.85 21.28
N ALA A 135 -1.19 -7.97 21.51
CA ALA A 135 -1.59 -7.47 22.81
C ALA A 135 -2.43 -8.46 23.64
N SER A 136 -3.15 -9.37 22.96
CA SER A 136 -4.02 -10.36 23.60
C SER A 136 -3.25 -11.39 24.42
N ARG A 137 -3.96 -12.12 25.29
CA ARG A 137 -3.44 -13.27 26.08
C ARG A 137 -2.73 -14.36 25.29
N ASN A 138 -3.08 -14.51 24.01
CA ASN A 138 -2.45 -15.47 23.12
C ASN A 138 -1.15 -14.92 22.49
N GLY A 139 -0.86 -13.63 22.67
CA GLY A 139 0.34 -12.93 22.23
C GLY A 139 1.28 -12.69 23.41
N LEU A 140 1.62 -11.44 23.68
CA LEU A 140 2.52 -11.02 24.76
C LEU A 140 1.78 -10.61 26.04
N GLU A 141 0.45 -10.43 26.02
CA GLU A 141 -0.30 -9.86 27.15
C GLU A 141 0.29 -8.53 27.65
N THR A 142 0.78 -7.70 26.71
CA THR A 142 1.50 -6.45 26.99
C THR A 142 0.59 -5.26 27.28
N ALA A 143 -0.66 -5.33 26.84
CA ALA A 143 -1.57 -4.20 26.85
C ALA A 143 -2.54 -4.27 28.03
N THR A 144 -2.96 -3.12 28.54
CA THR A 144 -4.06 -3.03 29.50
C THR A 144 -5.38 -3.45 28.84
N ALA A 145 -6.36 -3.83 29.67
CA ALA A 145 -7.71 -4.11 29.16
C ALA A 145 -8.28 -2.93 28.36
N ASP A 146 -8.02 -1.70 28.81
CA ASP A 146 -8.42 -0.47 28.13
C ASP A 146 -7.76 -0.33 26.75
N GLN A 147 -6.48 -0.66 26.63
CA GLN A 147 -5.76 -0.63 25.34
C GLN A 147 -6.30 -1.68 24.36
N VAL A 148 -6.65 -2.88 24.84
CA VAL A 148 -7.29 -3.92 24.04
C VAL A 148 -8.67 -3.49 23.56
N ASP A 149 -9.47 -2.87 24.43
CA ASP A 149 -10.77 -2.30 24.08
C ASP A 149 -10.65 -1.18 23.04
N GLN A 150 -9.68 -0.28 23.22
CA GLN A 150 -9.40 0.79 22.26
C GLN A 150 -8.98 0.24 20.88
N LEU A 151 -8.19 -0.84 20.82
CA LEU A 151 -7.85 -1.51 19.56
C LEU A 151 -9.09 -2.09 18.88
N GLY A 152 -9.93 -2.81 19.65
CA GLY A 152 -11.18 -3.38 19.15
C GLY A 152 -12.12 -2.32 18.59
N LYS A 153 -12.28 -1.21 19.32
CA LYS A 153 -13.08 -0.07 18.87
C LYS A 153 -12.50 0.59 17.62
N ALA A 154 -11.18 0.77 17.55
CA ALA A 154 -10.53 1.35 16.38
C ALA A 154 -10.73 0.49 15.11
N ILE A 155 -10.76 -0.84 15.25
CA ILE A 155 -11.06 -1.80 14.19
C ILE A 155 -12.54 -1.72 13.76
N GLU A 156 -13.45 -1.65 14.72
CA GLU A 156 -14.89 -1.51 14.46
C GLU A 156 -15.19 -0.21 13.73
N ASP A 157 -14.66 0.90 14.23
CA ASP A 157 -14.85 2.22 13.63
C ASP A 157 -14.36 2.25 12.17
N LEU A 158 -13.17 1.70 11.88
CA LEU A 158 -12.65 1.61 10.49
C LEU A 158 -13.45 0.67 9.60
N SER A 159 -14.13 -0.32 10.17
CA SER A 159 -15.00 -1.20 9.39
C SER A 159 -16.30 -0.49 8.99
N GLY A 160 -16.67 0.57 9.71
CA GLY A 160 -17.89 1.36 9.46
C GLY A 160 -17.70 2.57 8.53
N ILE A 161 -16.46 2.96 8.19
CA ILE A 161 -16.24 4.12 7.32
C ILE A 161 -16.51 3.79 5.85
N GLU A 162 -16.86 4.82 5.08
CA GLU A 162 -16.98 4.67 3.63
C GLU A 162 -15.62 4.29 3.02
N PRO A 163 -15.56 3.26 2.14
CA PRO A 163 -14.32 2.86 1.49
C PRO A 163 -13.67 4.03 0.76
N SER A 164 -12.37 4.22 0.99
CA SER A 164 -11.63 5.35 0.43
C SER A 164 -11.55 5.31 -1.09
N ILE A 165 -11.68 4.12 -1.69
CA ILE A 165 -11.82 3.88 -3.12
C ILE A 165 -12.96 2.87 -3.33
N PRO A 166 -13.96 3.20 -4.18
CA PRO A 166 -15.02 2.28 -4.55
C PRO A 166 -14.47 1.02 -5.21
N ASP A 167 -15.07 -0.14 -4.92
CA ASP A 167 -14.66 -1.42 -5.51
C ASP A 167 -14.77 -1.46 -7.05
N SER A 168 -15.60 -0.58 -7.64
CA SER A 168 -15.71 -0.41 -9.08
C SER A 168 -14.43 0.07 -9.74
N GLU A 169 -13.57 0.80 -9.03
CA GLU A 169 -12.27 1.25 -9.54
C GLU A 169 -11.30 0.09 -9.78
N PHE A 170 -11.52 -1.05 -9.12
CA PHE A 170 -10.70 -2.25 -9.26
C PHE A 170 -11.26 -3.25 -10.28
N ARG A 171 -12.42 -2.97 -10.88
CA ARG A 171 -12.91 -3.79 -11.99
C ARG A 171 -11.98 -3.59 -13.18
N GLU A 172 -11.60 -4.67 -13.84
CA GLU A 172 -10.85 -4.60 -15.10
C GLU A 172 -11.69 -3.93 -16.19
N THR A 173 -11.71 -2.60 -16.21
CA THR A 173 -12.11 -1.86 -17.41
C THR A 173 -10.84 -1.69 -18.24
N ALA A 174 -10.74 -2.50 -19.31
CA ALA A 174 -9.79 -2.42 -20.43
C ALA A 174 -8.48 -1.66 -20.14
N PHE A 175 -7.39 -2.40 -19.89
CA PHE A 175 -5.98 -1.99 -19.92
C PHE A 175 -5.72 -0.46 -19.92
N ALA A 176 -5.48 0.12 -18.75
CA ALA A 176 -4.96 1.47 -18.65
C ALA A 176 -3.48 1.49 -19.10
N ASN A 177 -3.24 1.93 -20.34
CA ASN A 177 -1.88 2.08 -20.88
C ASN A 177 -1.31 3.44 -20.45
N ASN A 178 -0.59 3.49 -19.32
CA ASN A 178 0.05 4.71 -18.84
C ASN A 178 1.42 4.90 -19.52
N ASN A 179 1.52 5.82 -20.48
CA ASN A 179 2.79 6.23 -21.09
C ASN A 179 3.20 7.61 -20.57
N PHE A 180 4.44 7.74 -20.10
CA PHE A 180 5.02 9.00 -19.63
C PHE A 180 6.05 9.59 -20.60
N GLY A 181 6.20 9.03 -21.81
CA GLY A 181 7.11 9.51 -22.85
C GLY A 181 6.42 10.39 -23.90
N THR A 182 7.19 11.24 -24.60
CA THR A 182 6.72 12.16 -25.65
C THR A 182 6.57 11.51 -27.04
N GLY A 183 6.36 10.19 -27.11
CA GLY A 183 6.22 9.44 -28.36
C GLY A 183 4.75 9.19 -28.76
N PRO A 184 4.44 8.99 -30.05
CA PRO A 184 3.10 8.59 -30.48
C PRO A 184 2.66 7.28 -29.80
N MET A 185 1.42 7.25 -29.32
CA MET A 185 0.81 6.04 -28.74
C MET A 185 -0.19 5.43 -29.72
N THR A 186 -0.11 4.11 -29.91
CA THR A 186 -1.19 3.33 -30.54
C THR A 186 -1.83 2.43 -29.49
N ALA A 187 -3.09 2.72 -29.14
CA ALA A 187 -3.92 1.86 -28.30
C ALA A 187 -4.89 1.07 -29.19
N ASN A 188 -4.81 -0.27 -29.18
CA ASN A 188 -5.73 -1.11 -29.94
C ASN A 188 -6.57 -1.96 -28.96
N ASN A 189 -7.86 -1.64 -28.86
CA ASN A 189 -8.81 -2.36 -27.99
C ASN A 189 -9.84 -3.12 -28.84
N VAL A 190 -9.40 -4.06 -29.68
CA VAL A 190 -10.29 -4.87 -30.52
C VAL A 190 -9.96 -6.35 -30.42
N VAL A 191 -10.99 -7.18 -30.24
CA VAL A 191 -10.92 -8.66 -30.30
C VAL A 191 -11.25 -9.11 -31.73
N GLY A 192 -10.32 -9.79 -32.40
CA GLY A 192 -10.50 -10.35 -33.76
C GLY A 192 -9.21 -10.36 -34.59
N ASN A 193 -9.21 -11.07 -35.73
CA ASN A 193 -8.09 -11.08 -36.68
C ASN A 193 -8.11 -9.81 -37.56
N GLN A 194 -7.34 -8.79 -37.19
CA GLN A 194 -7.01 -7.69 -38.10
C GLN A 194 -5.50 -7.48 -38.21
N LYS A 195 -5.04 -7.11 -39.41
CA LYS A 195 -3.63 -6.86 -39.72
C LYS A 195 -3.23 -5.46 -39.20
N PHE A 196 -2.42 -5.42 -38.15
CA PHE A 196 -1.85 -4.21 -37.55
C PHE A 196 -0.89 -3.50 -38.51
N GLN A 197 -1.01 -2.17 -38.64
CA GLN A 197 -0.08 -1.35 -39.44
C GLN A 197 0.19 -0.02 -38.73
N ALA A 198 1.44 0.19 -38.35
CA ALA A 198 1.92 1.46 -37.85
C ALA A 198 3.10 1.94 -38.72
N ASN A 199 2.94 3.09 -39.37
CA ASN A 199 3.98 3.75 -40.15
C ASN A 199 4.32 5.08 -39.48
N TYR A 200 5.53 5.18 -38.97
CA TYR A 200 6.02 6.38 -38.27
C TYR A 200 7.04 7.18 -39.11
N GLY A 201 7.19 6.85 -40.39
CA GLY A 201 8.11 7.52 -41.34
C GLY A 201 7.42 8.05 -42.59
N THR A 202 8.18 8.66 -43.51
CA THR A 202 7.65 9.27 -44.76
C THR A 202 7.46 8.27 -45.92
N GLY A 203 7.78 6.99 -45.69
CA GLY A 203 7.64 5.94 -46.71
C GLY A 203 6.17 5.62 -47.01
N LYS A 204 5.87 5.25 -48.25
CA LYS A 204 4.53 4.77 -48.63
C LYS A 204 4.36 3.30 -48.21
N GLN A 205 3.23 2.99 -47.59
CA GLN A 205 2.86 1.62 -47.23
C GLN A 205 1.81 1.10 -48.21
N PHE A 206 2.03 -0.12 -48.75
CA PHE A 206 1.12 -0.76 -49.69
C PHE A 206 0.52 -2.01 -49.05
N GLN A 207 -0.81 -2.10 -49.03
CA GLN A 207 -1.54 -3.28 -48.55
C GLN A 207 -2.04 -4.10 -49.74
N ALA A 208 -1.60 -5.35 -49.85
CA ALA A 208 -2.16 -6.31 -50.81
C ALA A 208 -2.08 -7.73 -50.22
N GLU A 209 -3.04 -8.60 -50.57
CA GLU A 209 -3.02 -10.01 -50.17
C GLU A 209 -1.96 -10.82 -50.92
N THR A 210 -1.68 -10.43 -52.16
CA THR A 210 -0.60 -10.96 -52.98
C THR A 210 0.07 -9.79 -53.71
N GLN A 211 1.40 -9.70 -53.65
CA GLN A 211 2.19 -8.74 -54.41
C GLN A 211 3.05 -9.49 -55.43
N THR A 212 2.99 -9.09 -56.70
CA THR A 212 3.76 -9.71 -57.77
C THR A 212 4.70 -8.67 -58.36
N PHE A 213 6.01 -8.91 -58.23
CA PHE A 213 7.05 -8.03 -58.74
C PHE A 213 7.56 -8.60 -60.07
N HIS A 214 7.42 -7.82 -61.14
CA HIS A 214 8.05 -8.15 -62.42
C HIS A 214 9.40 -7.44 -62.47
N MET A 215 10.48 -8.21 -62.37
CA MET A 215 11.81 -7.72 -62.69
C MET A 215 11.94 -7.72 -64.22
N GLY A 216 11.90 -6.54 -64.83
CA GLY A 216 12.32 -6.39 -66.23
C GLY A 216 13.78 -6.80 -66.36
N LYS A 217 14.13 -7.51 -67.44
CA LYS A 217 15.53 -7.57 -67.87
C LYS A 217 15.83 -6.21 -68.50
N ASP A 218 16.74 -5.48 -67.89
CA ASP A 218 17.36 -4.33 -68.54
C ASP A 218 18.14 -4.85 -69.75
N ASP A 219 17.89 -4.27 -70.93
CA ASP A 219 18.60 -4.57 -72.19
C ASP A 219 20.09 -4.20 -72.13
#